data_AF-A0A075FAR5-F1
#
_entry.id   AF-A0A075FAR5-F1
#
_cell.length_a   1.000
_cell.length_b   1.000
_cell.length_c   1.000
_cell.angle_alpha   90.00
_cell.angle_beta   90.00
_cell.angle_gamma   90.00
#
_symmetry.space_group_name_H-M   'P 1'
#
loop_
_entity.id
_entity.type
_entity.pdbx_description
1 polymer ?
#
loop_
_entity_poly.entity_id
_entity_poly.type
_entity_poly.pdbx_seq_one_letter_code
_entity_poly.pdbx_strand_id
1 'polypeptide(L)'
;MDTFQFLVFDYILNTYGVENVFWIFYGLNLVLSIIAYKLGFARKLPLVKSIVVYILLLVGVYIITIFSTVMRMPSVESLIVINLVLAIYRTRLHFQRKAKNRNTSNV
;
A
#
# COMPACT_ATOMS: atom_id res chain seq x y z
N MET A 1 9.78 -9.97 -17.79
CA MET A 1 9.95 -8.66 -17.11
C MET A 1 9.85 -8.95 -15.62
N ASP A 2 10.83 -9.69 -15.10
CA ASP A 2 10.69 -10.47 -13.86
C ASP A 2 11.84 -10.14 -12.87
N THR A 3 12.70 -9.20 -13.26
CA THR A 3 13.95 -8.83 -12.57
C THR A 3 13.71 -7.99 -11.33
N PHE A 4 12.68 -7.14 -11.32
CA PHE A 4 12.39 -6.25 -10.19
C PHE A 4 11.87 -7.04 -8.98
N GLN A 5 11.05 -8.05 -9.23
CA GLN A 5 10.47 -8.92 -8.20
C GLN A 5 11.55 -9.76 -7.53
N PHE A 6 12.43 -10.31 -8.35
CA PHE A 6 13.56 -11.10 -7.88
C PHE A 6 14.52 -10.24 -7.03
N LEU A 7 14.74 -8.97 -7.39
CA LEU A 7 15.61 -8.07 -6.61
C LEU A 7 15.12 -7.84 -5.19
N VAL A 8 13.83 -7.57 -4.98
CA VAL A 8 13.28 -7.34 -3.63
C VAL A 8 13.27 -8.63 -2.82
N PHE A 9 12.88 -9.74 -3.45
CA PHE A 9 12.84 -11.05 -2.80
C PHE A 9 14.24 -11.53 -2.40
N ASP A 10 15.23 -11.40 -3.30
CA ASP A 10 16.63 -11.75 -3.05
C ASP A 10 17.27 -10.86 -2.00
N TYR A 11 17.00 -9.55 -2.03
CA TYR A 11 17.51 -8.61 -1.02
C TYR A 11 17.02 -8.96 0.39
N ILE A 12 15.73 -9.31 0.50
CA ILE A 12 15.12 -9.71 1.77
C ILE A 12 15.67 -11.07 2.24
N LEU A 13 15.78 -12.05 1.34
CA LEU A 13 16.33 -13.37 1.64
C LEU A 13 17.78 -13.31 2.10
N ASN A 14 18.60 -12.49 1.43
CA ASN A 14 20.02 -12.35 1.72
C ASN A 14 20.27 -11.65 3.08
N THR A 15 19.40 -10.72 3.46
CA THR A 15 19.55 -9.93 4.70
C THR A 15 18.99 -10.63 5.94
N TYR A 16 17.86 -11.35 5.81
CA TYR A 16 17.09 -11.86 6.96
C TYR A 16 16.97 -13.39 7.05
N GLY A 17 17.39 -14.13 6.02
CA GLY A 17 17.27 -15.59 5.98
C GLY A 17 15.85 -16.09 5.71
N VAL A 18 15.74 -17.29 5.13
CA VAL A 18 14.47 -17.93 4.69
C VAL A 18 13.43 -18.08 5.80
N GLU A 19 13.88 -18.17 7.05
CA GLU A 19 13.07 -18.41 8.24
C GLU A 19 12.15 -17.21 8.55
N ASN A 20 12.65 -16.00 8.32
CA ASN A 20 11.96 -14.76 8.68
C ASN A 20 11.27 -14.11 7.49
N VAL A 21 11.52 -14.59 6.26
CA VAL A 21 10.95 -14.00 5.04
C VAL A 21 9.43 -14.00 5.07
N PHE A 22 8.78 -15.04 5.57
CA PHE A 22 7.32 -15.08 5.66
C PHE A 22 6.78 -13.96 6.56
N TRP A 23 7.36 -13.79 7.75
CA TRP A 23 6.98 -12.75 8.69
C TRP A 23 7.26 -11.34 8.17
N ILE A 24 8.40 -11.13 7.51
CA ILE A 24 8.73 -9.87 6.85
C ILE A 24 7.71 -9.56 5.75
N PHE A 25 7.40 -10.52 4.87
CA PHE A 25 6.45 -10.31 3.79
C PHE A 25 5.05 -10.02 4.32
N TYR A 26 4.64 -10.71 5.37
CA TYR A 26 3.39 -10.44 6.07
C TYR A 26 3.35 -9.02 6.62
N GLY A 27 4.37 -8.62 7.38
CA GLY A 27 4.48 -7.27 7.94
C GLY A 27 4.53 -6.18 6.86
N LEU A 28 5.27 -6.41 5.77
CA LEU A 28 5.40 -5.46 4.67
C LEU A 28 4.08 -5.28 3.91
N ASN A 29 3.41 -6.38 3.53
CA ASN A 29 2.08 -6.30 2.91
C ASN A 29 1.06 -5.65 3.85
N LEU A 30 1.16 -5.91 5.16
CA LEU A 30 0.28 -5.30 6.16
C LEU A 30 0.46 -3.79 6.19
N VAL A 31 1.70 -3.31 6.34
CA VAL A 31 2.02 -1.88 6.38
C VAL A 31 1.61 -1.20 5.06
N LEU A 32 1.95 -1.78 3.90
CA LEU A 32 1.58 -1.21 2.60
C LEU A 32 0.06 -1.17 2.40
N SER A 33 -0.68 -2.21 2.81
CA SER A 33 -2.15 -2.21 2.72
C SER A 33 -2.77 -1.18 3.66
N ILE A 34 -2.20 -0.95 4.85
CA ILE A 34 -2.64 0.11 5.77
C ILE A 34 -2.44 1.49 5.12
N ILE A 35 -1.28 1.72 4.49
CA ILE A 35 -1.00 2.97 3.77
C ILE A 35 -1.98 3.12 2.60
N ALA A 36 -2.19 2.06 1.82
CA ALA A 36 -3.10 2.04 0.68
C ALA A 36 -4.54 2.35 1.12
N TYR A 37 -4.99 1.76 2.22
CA TYR A 37 -6.30 2.03 2.82
C TYR A 37 -6.41 3.51 3.20
N LYS A 38 -5.40 4.07 3.89
CA LYS A 38 -5.38 5.47 4.31
C LYS A 38 -5.32 6.45 3.14
N LEU A 39 -4.68 6.09 2.03
CA LEU A 39 -4.61 6.91 0.82
C LEU A 39 -5.86 6.78 -0.06
N GLY A 40 -6.40 5.57 -0.20
CA GLY A 40 -7.53 5.26 -1.07
C GLY A 40 -8.86 5.73 -0.51
N PHE A 41 -9.01 5.70 0.82
CA PHE A 41 -10.20 6.23 1.46
C PHE A 41 -10.06 7.75 1.69
N ALA A 42 -10.49 8.51 0.68
CA ALA A 42 -10.65 9.97 0.76
C ALA A 42 -11.78 10.42 1.72
N ARG A 43 -12.46 9.50 2.40
CA ARG A 43 -13.64 9.77 3.24
C ARG A 43 -13.32 9.42 4.69
N LYS A 44 -13.62 10.34 5.63
CA LYS A 44 -13.51 10.09 7.07
C LYS A 44 -14.45 8.93 7.44
N LEU A 45 -13.93 7.73 7.66
CA LEU A 45 -14.74 6.64 8.18
C LEU A 45 -14.92 6.81 9.69
N PRO A 46 -16.12 6.54 10.24
CA PRO A 46 -16.33 6.50 11.68
C PRO A 46 -15.42 5.42 12.30
N LEU A 47 -14.84 5.71 13.47
CA LEU A 47 -13.81 4.89 14.13
C LEU A 47 -14.17 3.40 14.21
N VAL A 48 -15.45 3.10 14.47
CA VAL A 48 -15.97 1.72 14.55
C VAL A 48 -15.83 0.97 13.21
N LYS A 49 -16.10 1.63 12.07
CA LYS A 49 -15.94 1.00 10.75
C LYS A 49 -14.47 0.81 10.39
N SER A 50 -13.58 1.69 10.88
CA SER A 50 -12.14 1.51 10.68
C SER A 50 -11.65 0.21 11.34
N ILE A 51 -12.13 -0.12 12.54
CA ILE A 51 -11.72 -1.36 13.25
C ILE A 51 -12.06 -2.61 12.43
N VAL A 52 -13.27 -2.67 11.86
CA VAL A 52 -13.71 -3.81 11.03
C VAL A 52 -12.85 -3.94 9.79
N VAL A 53 -12.49 -2.81 9.16
CA VAL A 53 -11.61 -2.84 7.99
C VAL A 53 -10.19 -3.27 8.37
N TYR A 54 -9.63 -2.83 9.49
CA TYR A 54 -8.31 -3.30 9.95
C TYR A 54 -8.29 -4.81 10.19
N ILE A 55 -9.36 -5.38 10.75
CA ILE A 55 -9.50 -6.83 10.94
C ILE A 55 -9.56 -7.54 9.58
N LEU A 56 -10.40 -7.04 8.67
CA LEU A 56 -10.51 -7.59 7.31
C LEU A 56 -9.18 -7.50 6.55
N LEU A 57 -8.42 -6.44 6.78
CA LEU A 57 -7.12 -6.17 6.16
C LEU A 57 -6.04 -7.10 6.72
N LEU A 58 -6.05 -7.38 8.03
CA LEU A 58 -5.21 -8.43 8.65
C LEU A 58 -5.45 -9.81 8.00
N VAL A 59 -6.71 -10.19 7.82
CA VAL A 59 -7.08 -11.46 7.19
C VAL A 59 -6.75 -11.48 5.69
N GLY A 60 -7.06 -10.38 4.98
CA GLY A 60 -6.78 -10.26 3.55
C GLY A 60 -5.29 -10.29 3.25
N VAL A 61 -4.47 -9.60 4.06
CA VAL A 61 -3.01 -9.65 3.93
C VAL A 61 -2.48 -11.03 4.26
N TYR A 62 -3.04 -11.72 5.25
CA TYR A 62 -2.64 -13.11 5.56
C TYR A 62 -2.84 -14.04 4.36
N ILE A 63 -3.99 -13.95 3.72
CA ILE A 63 -4.27 -14.67 2.46
C ILE A 63 -3.30 -14.25 1.36
N ILE A 64 -3.09 -12.95 1.14
CA ILE A 64 -2.16 -12.46 0.11
C ILE A 64 -0.74 -12.96 0.36
N THR A 65 -0.27 -13.01 1.61
CA THR A 65 1.07 -13.52 1.94
C THR A 65 1.20 -15.00 1.61
N ILE A 66 0.19 -15.82 1.92
CA ILE A 66 0.19 -17.25 1.54
C ILE A 66 0.23 -17.39 0.02
N PHE A 67 -0.59 -16.63 -0.71
CA PHE A 67 -0.58 -16.65 -2.18
C PHE A 67 0.74 -16.14 -2.76
N SER A 68 1.35 -15.12 -2.14
CA SER A 68 2.65 -14.58 -2.55
C SER A 68 3.77 -15.60 -2.35
N THR A 69 3.77 -16.35 -1.24
CA THR A 69 4.77 -17.40 -0.98
C THR A 69 4.55 -18.64 -1.85
N VAL A 70 3.29 -19.07 -2.06
CA VAL A 70 2.97 -20.30 -2.82
C VAL A 70 3.03 -20.09 -4.34
N MET A 71 2.43 -19.02 -4.86
CA MET A 71 2.43 -18.71 -6.31
C MET A 71 3.57 -17.78 -6.74
N ARG A 72 4.45 -17.34 -5.83
CA ARG A 72 5.51 -16.34 -6.13
C ARG A 72 4.94 -15.11 -6.86
N MET A 73 3.78 -14.62 -6.43
CA MET A 73 3.15 -13.44 -7.04
C MET A 73 3.75 -12.13 -6.53
N PRO A 74 3.89 -11.09 -7.39
CA PRO A 74 4.39 -9.76 -7.04
C PRO A 74 3.37 -8.94 -6.22
N SER A 75 3.06 -9.39 -5.01
CA SER A 75 2.07 -8.72 -4.14
C SER A 75 2.59 -7.38 -3.62
N VAL A 76 3.84 -7.38 -3.13
CA VAL A 76 4.48 -6.20 -2.53
C VAL A 76 4.66 -5.10 -3.55
N GLU A 77 5.19 -5.43 -4.73
CA GLU A 77 5.44 -4.44 -5.79
C GLU A 77 4.15 -3.85 -6.33
N SER A 78 3.11 -4.69 -6.52
CA SER A 78 1.78 -4.21 -6.91
C SER A 78 1.22 -3.22 -5.89
N LEU A 79 1.35 -3.51 -4.58
CA LEU A 79 0.95 -2.58 -3.53
C LEU A 79 1.79 -1.29 -3.54
N ILE A 80 3.09 -1.36 -3.84
CA ILE A 80 3.95 -0.17 -3.99
C ILE A 80 3.45 0.71 -5.13
N VAL A 81 3.20 0.12 -6.30
CA VAL A 81 2.72 0.86 -7.47
C VAL A 81 1.35 1.48 -7.20
N ILE A 82 0.41 0.73 -6.61
CA ILE A 82 -0.91 1.26 -6.25
C ILE A 82 -0.78 2.44 -5.27
N ASN A 83 0.04 2.30 -4.23
CA ASN A 83 0.28 3.39 -3.27
C ASN A 83 0.88 4.63 -3.94
N LEU A 84 1.86 4.44 -4.84
CA LEU A 84 2.49 5.52 -5.58
C LEU A 84 1.48 6.27 -6.47
N VAL A 85 0.65 5.52 -7.21
CA VAL A 85 -0.40 6.10 -8.06
C VAL A 85 -1.41 6.91 -7.23
N LEU A 86 -1.87 6.36 -6.10
CA LEU A 86 -2.79 7.04 -5.18
C LEU A 86 -2.15 8.29 -4.56
N ALA A 87 -0.86 8.23 -4.20
CA ALA A 87 -0.11 9.35 -3.63
C ALA A 87 -0.02 10.51 -4.64
N ILE A 88 0.30 10.20 -5.90
CA ILE A 88 0.34 11.18 -7.00
C ILE A 88 -1.05 11.77 -7.23
N TYR A 89 -2.08 10.93 -7.35
CA TYR A 89 -3.45 11.38 -7.58
C TYR A 89 -3.94 12.34 -6.49
N ARG A 90 -3.68 11.98 -5.23
CA ARG A 90 -4.06 12.80 -4.08
C ARG A 90 -3.34 14.15 -4.09
N THR A 91 -2.05 14.16 -4.40
CA THR A 91 -1.25 15.39 -4.46
C THR A 91 -1.75 16.33 -5.56
N ARG A 92 -2.08 15.78 -6.73
CA ARG A 92 -2.61 16.57 -7.86
C ARG A 92 -3.96 17.21 -7.54
N LEU A 93 -4.84 16.52 -6.81
CA LEU A 93 -6.16 17.04 -6.44
C LEU A 93 -6.07 18.21 -5.45
N HIS A 94 -5.12 18.18 -4.51
CA HIS A 94 -4.91 19.27 -3.56
C HIS A 94 -4.34 20.54 -4.23
N PHE A 95 -3.49 20.38 -5.24
CA PHE A 95 -2.95 21.51 -6.00
C PHE A 95 -4.01 22.26 -6.82
N GLN A 96 -4.97 21.55 -7.43
CA GLN A 96 -6.05 22.19 -8.20
C GLN A 96 -7.00 23.03 -7.34
N ARG A 97 -7.21 22.66 -6.07
CA ARG A 97 -8.05 23.44 -5.15
C ARG A 97 -7.38 24.75 -4.70
N LYS A 98 -6.05 24.80 -4.61
CA LYS A 98 -5.31 26.04 -4.29
C LYS A 98 -5.27 27.02 -5.46
N ALA A 99 -5.25 26.54 -6.70
CA ALA A 99 -5.24 27.41 -7.89
C ALA A 99 -6.55 28.21 -8.05
N LYS A 100 -7.71 27.66 -7.63
CA LYS A 100 -9.01 28.32 -7.79
C LYS A 100 -9.25 29.48 -6.80
N ASN A 101 -8.67 29.42 -5.60
CA ASN A 101 -8.89 30.45 -4.56
C ASN A 101 -8.05 31.73 -4.73
N ARG A 102 -7.15 31.81 -5.72
CA ARG A 102 -6.31 33.02 -5.92
C ARG A 102 -6.89 34.02 -6.93
N ASN A 103 -7.90 33.63 -7.71
CA ASN A 103 -8.50 34.47 -8.76
C ASN A 103 -9.74 35.25 -8.32
N THR A 104 -10.28 35.03 -7.12
CA THR A 104 -11.53 35.67 -6.66
C THR A 104 -11.31 36.80 -5.63
N SER A 105 -10.06 37.16 -5.36
CA SER A 105 -9.71 38.27 -4.45
C SER A 105 -9.13 39.49 -5.17
N ASN A 106 -9.19 39.54 -6.51
CA ASN A 106 -8.73 40.65 -7.34
C ASN A 106 -9.82 41.19 -8.29
N VAL A 107 -11.11 40.97 -7.96
CA VAL A 107 -12.25 41.57 -8.67
C VAL A 107 -13.10 42.33 -7.69
#